data_AF-A0A2E2QMZ5-F1
#
_entry.id   AF-A0A2E2QMZ5-F1
#
_cell.length_a   1.000
_cell.length_b   1.000
_cell.length_c   1.000
_cell.angle_alpha   90.00
_cell.angle_beta   90.00
_cell.angle_gamma   90.00
#
_symmetry.space_group_name_H-M   'P 1'
#
loop_
_entity.id
_entity.type
_entity.pdbx_description
1 polymer ?
#
loop_
_entity_poly.entity_id
_entity_poly.type
_entity_poly.pdbx_seq_one_letter_code
_entity_poly.pdbx_strand_id
1 'polypeptide(L)'
;MSNIKKFLVLVLAVVMVAPTIAGAQDLSISAFKGDWRGNAVSESNVSVSFPITSRDIDVNIKPTAEGDFSITWRTLLRQKGTPEDPTEVLKETTLTFVKTDKKNVWKDSNSGDVYAGDTVSWAQIKKQTLTVYVMAISESGGYDMQIYKRTLTGVNMELDFTAIRDGAIRRTAKGQLVLNSY
;
A
#
# COMPACT_ATOMS: atom_id res chain seq x y z
N MET A 1 34.81 21.51 -72.58
CA MET A 1 34.02 20.26 -72.42
C MET A 1 34.92 19.27 -71.68
N SER A 2 34.62 18.61 -70.56
CA SER A 2 33.42 18.36 -69.74
C SER A 2 33.97 17.73 -68.42
N ASN A 3 33.85 18.41 -67.27
CA ASN A 3 33.02 18.01 -66.10
C ASN A 3 33.58 16.86 -65.20
N ILE A 4 33.95 17.15 -63.93
CA ILE A 4 33.14 16.89 -62.69
C ILE A 4 33.20 15.40 -62.26
N LYS A 5 33.67 14.97 -61.09
CA LYS A 5 33.13 15.28 -59.75
C LYS A 5 34.06 14.77 -58.63
N LYS A 6 34.20 15.58 -57.59
CA LYS A 6 34.83 15.28 -56.29
C LYS A 6 34.07 14.17 -55.57
N PHE A 7 34.74 13.14 -55.08
CA PHE A 7 34.14 12.15 -54.19
C PHE A 7 34.22 12.68 -52.75
N LEU A 8 33.09 13.23 -52.29
CA LEU A 8 32.88 13.73 -50.93
C LEU A 8 32.65 12.52 -50.01
N VAL A 9 33.60 12.23 -49.11
CA VAL A 9 33.40 11.24 -48.04
C VAL A 9 32.51 11.87 -46.97
N LEU A 10 31.24 11.48 -46.96
CA LEU A 10 30.28 11.86 -45.93
C LEU A 10 30.43 10.88 -44.74
N VAL A 11 31.06 11.32 -43.65
CA VAL A 11 31.07 10.58 -42.38
C VAL A 11 29.70 10.74 -41.74
N LEU A 12 28.87 9.70 -41.84
CA LEU A 12 27.57 9.62 -41.16
C LEU A 12 27.81 9.20 -39.70
N ALA A 13 27.88 10.17 -38.79
CA ALA A 13 27.87 9.91 -37.35
C ALA A 13 26.44 9.50 -36.93
N VAL A 14 26.20 8.19 -36.84
CA VAL A 14 25.00 7.64 -36.23
C VAL A 14 25.11 7.84 -34.71
N VAL A 15 24.42 8.86 -34.20
CA VAL A 15 24.23 9.05 -32.76
C VAL A 15 23.26 7.97 -32.28
N MET A 16 23.78 6.89 -31.69
CA MET A 16 22.95 5.93 -30.96
C MET A 16 22.40 6.61 -29.71
N VAL A 17 21.16 7.09 -29.79
CA VAL A 17 20.37 7.45 -28.61
C VAL A 17 19.99 6.15 -27.91
N ALA A 18 20.82 5.72 -26.96
CA ALA A 18 20.45 4.62 -26.08
C ALA A 18 19.19 5.03 -25.29
N PRO A 19 18.11 4.23 -25.27
CA PRO A 19 16.97 4.52 -24.43
C PRO A 19 17.43 4.43 -22.97
N THR A 20 17.46 5.57 -22.29
CA THR A 20 17.59 5.58 -20.84
C THR A 20 16.33 4.91 -20.30
N ILE A 21 16.50 3.71 -19.72
CA ILE A 21 15.44 3.08 -18.93
C ILE A 21 15.27 4.01 -17.72
N ALA A 22 14.33 4.94 -17.82
CA ALA A 22 13.92 5.76 -16.70
C ALA A 22 13.28 4.84 -15.66
N GLY A 23 14.08 4.36 -14.71
CA GLY A 23 13.57 3.69 -13.54
C GLY A 23 12.66 4.65 -12.79
N ALA A 24 11.36 4.36 -12.73
CA ALA A 24 10.42 5.16 -11.96
C ALA A 24 10.93 5.27 -10.52
N GLN A 25 11.25 6.50 -10.10
CA GLN A 25 11.71 6.78 -8.75
C GLN A 25 10.59 6.45 -7.75
N ASP A 26 10.98 6.02 -6.55
CA ASP A 26 10.04 5.86 -5.45
C ASP A 26 9.43 7.22 -5.07
N LEU A 27 8.11 7.26 -4.90
CA LEU A 27 7.43 8.45 -4.40
C LEU A 27 7.81 8.72 -2.95
N SER A 28 7.73 9.99 -2.55
CA SER A 28 7.82 10.36 -1.13
C SER A 28 6.51 10.02 -0.41
N ILE A 29 6.58 9.85 0.91
CA ILE A 29 5.39 9.65 1.75
C ILE A 29 4.39 10.81 1.64
N SER A 30 4.87 12.02 1.32
CA SER A 30 4.03 13.20 1.08
C SER A 30 3.04 13.02 -0.06
N ALA A 31 3.34 12.18 -1.07
CA ALA A 31 2.44 11.87 -2.17
C ALA A 31 1.15 11.14 -1.72
N PHE A 32 1.19 10.48 -0.57
CA PHE A 32 0.07 9.72 -0.02
C PHE A 32 -0.80 10.53 0.95
N LYS A 33 -0.41 11.77 1.27
CA LYS A 33 -1.09 12.63 2.25
C LYS A 33 -2.57 12.79 1.92
N GLY A 34 -3.41 12.68 2.94
CA GLY A 34 -4.82 13.06 2.88
C GLY A 34 -5.77 12.01 3.45
N ASP A 35 -7.06 12.30 3.32
CA ASP A 35 -8.17 11.42 3.67
C ASP A 35 -8.64 10.69 2.42
N TRP A 36 -8.55 9.37 2.41
CA TRP A 36 -8.93 8.52 1.30
C TRP A 36 -10.16 7.71 1.68
N ARG A 37 -11.19 7.70 0.84
CA ARG A 37 -12.44 6.97 1.11
C ARG A 37 -12.86 6.13 -0.08
N GLY A 38 -13.47 4.99 0.20
CA GLY A 38 -14.04 4.15 -0.84
C GLY A 38 -14.53 2.83 -0.29
N ASN A 39 -14.72 1.90 -1.20
CA ASN A 39 -15.20 0.56 -0.91
C ASN A 39 -14.16 -0.48 -1.29
N ALA A 40 -14.09 -1.57 -0.52
CA ALA A 40 -13.31 -2.74 -0.88
C ALA A 40 -14.15 -4.01 -0.80
N VAL A 41 -13.98 -4.87 -1.80
CA VAL A 41 -14.52 -6.23 -1.80
C VAL A 41 -13.52 -7.12 -1.08
N SER A 42 -13.96 -7.77 -0.01
CA SER A 42 -13.16 -8.69 0.79
C SER A 42 -13.61 -10.13 0.58
N GLU A 43 -12.64 -10.99 0.30
CA GLU A 43 -12.82 -12.43 0.16
C GLU A 43 -12.19 -13.16 1.33
N SER A 44 -12.89 -14.14 1.90
CA SER A 44 -12.47 -14.87 3.09
C SER A 44 -12.65 -16.36 2.87
N ASN A 45 -11.55 -17.13 2.85
CA ASN A 45 -11.61 -18.59 2.69
C ASN A 45 -12.01 -19.35 3.97
N VAL A 46 -12.16 -18.64 5.09
CA VAL A 46 -12.57 -19.19 6.39
C VAL A 46 -14.02 -18.93 6.77
N SER A 47 -14.72 -18.11 5.99
CA SER A 47 -16.10 -17.71 6.29
C SER A 47 -17.03 -18.38 5.29
N VAL A 48 -17.75 -19.41 5.75
CA VAL A 48 -18.74 -20.11 4.90
C VAL A 48 -19.98 -19.24 4.69
N SER A 49 -20.39 -18.46 5.68
CA SER A 49 -21.59 -17.61 5.62
C SER A 49 -21.40 -16.31 4.83
N PHE A 50 -20.19 -15.75 4.85
CA PHE A 50 -19.86 -14.51 4.14
C PHE A 50 -18.49 -14.65 3.47
N PRO A 51 -18.40 -15.44 2.37
CA PRO A 51 -17.15 -15.63 1.66
C PRO A 51 -16.71 -14.35 0.95
N ILE A 52 -17.65 -13.47 0.59
CA ILE A 52 -17.43 -12.17 -0.05
C ILE A 52 -18.22 -11.09 0.70
N THR A 53 -17.59 -9.96 1.02
CA THR A 53 -18.24 -8.80 1.68
C THR A 53 -17.75 -7.48 1.11
N SER A 54 -18.63 -6.51 0.86
CA SER A 54 -18.23 -5.12 0.62
C SER A 54 -17.98 -4.42 1.96
N ARG A 55 -16.95 -3.58 2.02
CA ARG A 55 -16.55 -2.84 3.23
C ARG A 55 -16.28 -1.39 2.88
N ASP A 56 -16.92 -0.49 3.60
CA ASP A 56 -16.57 0.93 3.58
C ASP A 56 -15.23 1.10 4.30
N ILE A 57 -14.28 1.77 3.62
CA ILE A 57 -12.92 1.98 4.10
C ILE A 57 -12.58 3.46 4.03
N ASP A 58 -12.00 3.95 5.12
CA ASP A 58 -11.39 5.27 5.23
C ASP A 58 -9.91 5.08 5.61
N VAL A 59 -9.03 5.85 4.99
CA VAL A 59 -7.59 5.88 5.28
C VAL A 59 -7.13 7.33 5.35
N ASN A 60 -6.69 7.77 6.52
CA ASN A 60 -6.04 9.06 6.72
C ASN A 60 -4.52 8.87 6.81
N ILE A 61 -3.76 9.61 5.99
CA ILE A 61 -2.29 9.59 6.02
C ILE A 61 -1.78 11.01 6.27
N LYS A 62 -0.96 11.16 7.32
CA LYS A 62 -0.40 12.44 7.78
C LYS A 62 1.13 12.37 7.86
N PRO A 63 1.83 12.77 6.79
CA PRO A 63 3.28 12.90 6.81
C PRO A 63 3.72 14.16 7.57
N THR A 64 4.88 14.08 8.21
CA THR A 64 5.61 15.18 8.84
C THR A 64 6.59 15.80 7.85
N ALA A 65 7.14 16.99 8.18
CA ALA A 65 8.16 17.63 7.36
C ALA A 65 9.49 16.83 7.37
N GLU A 66 9.73 16.10 8.46
CA GLU A 66 10.91 15.29 8.69
C GLU A 66 10.84 13.95 7.95
N GLY A 67 9.68 13.58 7.40
CA GLY A 67 9.46 12.35 6.64
C GLY A 67 8.98 11.15 7.45
N ASP A 68 8.73 11.32 8.75
CA ASP A 68 7.91 10.41 9.56
C ASP A 68 6.43 10.60 9.20
N PHE A 69 5.55 9.68 9.58
CA PHE A 69 4.11 9.83 9.29
C PHE A 69 3.23 9.02 10.22
N SER A 70 1.97 9.44 10.39
CA SER A 70 0.93 8.59 10.96
C SER A 70 -0.04 8.12 9.88
N ILE A 71 -0.60 6.94 10.07
CA ILE A 71 -1.67 6.41 9.24
C ILE A 71 -2.78 5.85 10.12
N THR A 72 -4.01 6.27 9.86
CA THR A 72 -5.22 5.74 10.48
C THR A 72 -6.06 5.10 9.39
N TRP A 73 -6.54 3.89 9.59
CA TRP A 73 -7.57 3.32 8.72
C TRP A 73 -8.75 2.81 9.52
N ARG A 74 -9.92 2.94 8.90
CA ARG A 74 -11.20 2.52 9.46
C ARG A 74 -11.90 1.57 8.53
N THR A 75 -12.60 0.60 9.09
CA THR A 75 -13.43 -0.33 8.32
C THR A 75 -14.77 -0.47 9.03
N LEU A 76 -15.85 -0.17 8.29
CA LEU A 76 -17.20 -0.38 8.79
C LEU A 76 -17.62 -1.82 8.53
N LEU A 77 -17.91 -2.56 9.59
CA LEU A 77 -18.28 -3.96 9.54
C LEU A 77 -19.78 -4.12 9.73
N ARG A 78 -20.45 -4.72 8.75
CA ARG A 78 -21.86 -5.13 8.81
C ARG A 78 -21.94 -6.66 8.89
N GLN A 79 -21.54 -7.23 10.03
CA GLN A 79 -21.35 -8.69 10.19
C GLN A 79 -22.30 -9.32 11.22
N LYS A 80 -23.19 -8.54 11.84
CA LYS A 80 -24.18 -8.98 12.85
C LYS A 80 -25.51 -8.28 12.56
N GLY A 81 -26.61 -8.79 13.13
CA GLY A 81 -27.97 -8.31 12.84
C GLY A 81 -28.66 -9.13 11.74
N THR A 82 -29.71 -8.58 11.13
CA THR A 82 -30.35 -9.16 9.95
C THR A 82 -29.86 -8.45 8.68
N PRO A 83 -29.99 -9.05 7.49
CA PRO A 83 -29.67 -8.36 6.24
C PRO A 83 -30.40 -7.01 6.07
N GLU A 84 -31.60 -6.89 6.64
CA GLU A 84 -32.43 -5.69 6.62
C GLU A 84 -32.03 -4.66 7.71
N ASP A 85 -31.35 -5.09 8.77
CA ASP A 85 -30.89 -4.25 9.90
C ASP A 85 -29.52 -4.73 10.42
N PRO A 86 -28.43 -4.47 9.69
CA PRO A 86 -27.10 -4.89 10.11
C PRO A 86 -26.56 -3.99 11.23
N THR A 87 -26.05 -4.61 12.30
CA THR A 87 -25.28 -3.89 13.32
C THR A 87 -23.94 -3.46 12.74
N GLU A 88 -23.71 -2.15 12.69
CA GLU A 88 -22.48 -1.55 12.22
C GLU A 88 -21.43 -1.51 13.33
N VAL A 89 -20.24 -2.06 13.07
CA VAL A 89 -19.09 -1.98 13.98
C VAL A 89 -17.93 -1.29 13.25
N LEU A 90 -17.55 -0.11 13.72
CA LEU A 90 -16.37 0.58 13.22
C LEU A 90 -15.11 -0.01 13.87
N LYS A 91 -14.21 -0.56 13.06
CA LYS A 91 -12.84 -0.87 13.50
C LYS A 91 -11.90 0.22 13.03
N GLU A 92 -11.10 0.75 13.95
CA GLU A 92 -10.08 1.75 13.69
C GLU A 92 -8.71 1.23 14.11
N THR A 93 -7.68 1.55 13.33
CA THR A 93 -6.29 1.29 13.69
C THR A 93 -5.45 2.49 13.30
N THR A 94 -4.60 2.95 14.22
CA THR A 94 -3.68 4.06 14.01
C THR A 94 -2.26 3.59 14.32
N LEU A 95 -1.33 3.82 13.39
CA LEU A 95 0.09 3.55 13.55
C LEU A 95 0.89 4.83 13.29
N THR A 96 2.02 4.98 13.98
CA THR A 96 2.93 6.11 13.82
C THR A 96 4.29 5.58 13.42
N PHE A 97 4.77 5.98 12.24
CA PHE A 97 5.95 5.44 11.61
C PHE A 97 7.10 6.44 11.67
N VAL A 98 8.22 6.00 12.25
CA VAL A 98 9.49 6.74 12.29
C VAL A 98 10.50 6.13 11.33
N LYS A 99 11.29 6.99 10.68
CA LYS A 99 12.30 6.54 9.72
C LYS A 99 13.30 5.56 10.34
N THR A 100 13.83 4.70 9.48
CA THR A 100 14.98 3.85 9.77
C THR A 100 16.18 4.30 8.93
N ASP A 101 17.34 3.68 9.15
CA ASP A 101 18.52 3.89 8.30
C ASP A 101 18.32 3.35 6.87
N LYS A 102 17.28 2.54 6.65
CA LYS A 102 16.92 2.02 5.33
C LYS A 102 16.03 3.02 4.62
N LYS A 103 16.45 3.44 3.41
CA LYS A 103 15.67 4.33 2.55
C LYS A 103 14.26 3.77 2.31
N ASN A 104 13.26 4.64 2.44
CA ASN A 104 11.85 4.32 2.23
C ASN A 104 11.33 3.18 3.12
N VAL A 105 11.92 2.99 4.30
CA VAL A 105 11.48 2.03 5.31
C VAL A 105 11.34 2.73 6.66
N TRP A 106 10.20 2.51 7.29
CA TRP A 106 9.86 3.04 8.61
C TRP A 106 9.47 1.90 9.54
N LYS A 107 9.73 2.08 10.84
CA LYS A 107 9.21 1.20 11.89
C LYS A 107 8.12 1.92 12.66
N ASP A 108 7.13 1.19 13.15
CA ASP A 108 6.14 1.77 14.06
C ASP A 108 6.83 2.16 15.37
N SER A 109 6.59 3.39 15.82
CA SER A 109 7.15 3.92 17.07
C SER A 109 6.68 3.15 18.29
N ASN A 110 5.54 2.46 18.17
CA ASN A 110 4.90 1.68 19.23
C ASN A 110 5.06 0.17 19.03
N SER A 111 5.96 -0.30 18.15
CA SER A 111 6.23 -1.73 18.02
C SER A 111 6.67 -2.31 19.37
N GLY A 112 5.94 -3.30 19.87
CA GLY A 112 6.17 -3.92 21.18
C GLY A 112 6.98 -5.22 21.12
N ASP A 113 6.90 -6.01 22.20
CA ASP A 113 7.53 -7.33 22.28
C ASP A 113 6.61 -8.42 21.70
N VAL A 114 7.00 -8.98 20.55
CA VAL A 114 6.24 -10.04 19.87
C VAL A 114 6.09 -11.29 20.72
N TYR A 115 7.01 -11.57 21.65
CA TYR A 115 6.92 -12.71 22.55
C TYR A 115 5.97 -12.45 23.72
N ALA A 116 5.69 -11.18 24.04
CA ALA A 116 4.68 -10.76 25.01
C ALA A 116 3.27 -10.65 24.39
N GLY A 117 3.14 -10.92 23.08
CA GLY A 117 1.88 -10.83 22.34
C GLY A 117 1.63 -9.48 21.66
N ASP A 118 2.60 -8.55 21.73
CA ASP A 118 2.49 -7.28 21.02
C ASP A 118 2.70 -7.47 19.50
N THR A 119 2.28 -6.46 18.74
CA THR A 119 2.53 -6.42 17.29
C THR A 119 3.84 -5.72 16.96
N VAL A 120 4.53 -6.21 15.93
CA VAL A 120 5.59 -5.47 15.24
C VAL A 120 5.08 -5.01 13.89
N SER A 121 5.24 -3.72 13.62
CA SER A 121 4.76 -3.11 12.38
C SER A 121 5.85 -2.30 11.70
N TRP A 122 5.87 -2.35 10.37
CA TRP A 122 6.75 -1.52 9.56
C TRP A 122 6.08 -1.11 8.26
N ALA A 123 6.59 -0.04 7.66
CA ALA A 123 6.11 0.44 6.38
C ALA A 123 7.26 0.53 5.37
N GLN A 124 6.93 0.36 4.10
CA GLN A 124 7.84 0.55 2.99
C GLN A 124 7.16 1.29 1.85
N ILE A 125 7.88 2.17 1.17
CA ILE A 125 7.48 2.66 -0.15
C ILE A 125 8.38 2.06 -1.23
N LYS A 126 7.75 1.57 -2.30
CA LYS A 126 8.41 1.16 -3.54
C LYS A 126 7.60 1.66 -4.72
N LYS A 127 8.22 2.40 -5.63
CA LYS A 127 7.57 3.15 -6.71
C LYS A 127 6.44 4.01 -6.12
N GLN A 128 5.20 3.75 -6.53
CA GLN A 128 4.00 4.45 -6.08
C GLN A 128 3.15 3.66 -5.07
N THR A 129 3.73 2.61 -4.45
CA THR A 129 3.03 1.76 -3.49
C THR A 129 3.59 1.92 -2.08
N LEU A 130 2.76 2.38 -1.15
CA LEU A 130 2.97 2.31 0.28
C LEU A 130 2.46 0.95 0.78
N THR A 131 3.35 0.17 1.40
CA THR A 131 3.01 -1.12 2.02
C THR A 131 3.21 -1.03 3.52
N VAL A 132 2.17 -1.35 4.29
CA VAL A 132 2.25 -1.50 5.74
C VAL A 132 2.14 -2.98 6.08
N TYR A 133 3.06 -3.46 6.91
CA TYR A 133 3.08 -4.82 7.44
C TYR A 133 2.79 -4.75 8.94
N VAL A 134 1.94 -5.65 9.42
CA VAL A 134 1.65 -5.83 10.85
C VAL A 134 1.78 -7.32 11.15
N MET A 135 2.70 -7.68 12.04
CA MET A 135 2.98 -9.05 12.45
C MET A 135 2.68 -9.24 13.93
N ALA A 136 2.14 -10.41 14.29
CA ALA A 136 2.03 -10.87 15.67
C ALA A 136 2.36 -12.35 15.76
N ILE A 137 2.85 -12.79 16.92
CA ILE A 137 2.94 -14.22 17.28
C ILE A 137 1.63 -14.60 17.94
N SER A 138 1.02 -15.71 17.51
CA SER A 138 -0.19 -16.24 18.14
C SER A 138 0.15 -16.95 19.46
N GLU A 139 -0.84 -17.13 20.32
CA GLU A 139 -0.68 -17.89 21.58
C GLU A 139 -0.18 -19.33 21.35
N SER A 140 -0.46 -19.91 20.18
CA SER A 140 0.01 -21.24 19.78
C SER A 140 1.44 -21.27 19.22
N GLY A 141 2.14 -20.13 19.21
CA GLY A 141 3.49 -19.97 18.65
C GLY A 141 3.55 -19.85 17.13
N GLY A 142 2.39 -19.75 16.46
CA GLY A 142 2.30 -19.44 15.03
C GLY A 142 2.46 -17.95 14.78
N TYR A 143 2.32 -17.51 13.52
CA TYR A 143 2.35 -16.08 13.18
C TYR A 143 1.13 -15.66 12.36
N ASP A 144 0.67 -14.44 12.67
CA ASP A 144 -0.28 -13.71 11.86
C ASP A 144 0.43 -12.53 11.19
N MET A 145 0.16 -12.34 9.91
CA MET A 145 0.72 -11.25 9.10
C MET A 145 -0.40 -10.56 8.32
N GLN A 146 -0.49 -9.25 8.47
CA GLN A 146 -1.40 -8.40 7.70
C GLN A 146 -0.58 -7.45 6.82
N ILE A 147 -0.90 -7.44 5.54
CA ILE A 147 -0.20 -6.65 4.53
C ILE A 147 -1.23 -5.72 3.89
N TYR A 148 -0.99 -4.41 3.99
CA TYR A 148 -1.82 -3.37 3.38
C TYR A 148 -1.02 -2.64 2.32
N LYS A 149 -1.31 -2.91 1.05
CA LYS A 149 -0.74 -2.16 -0.08
C LYS A 149 -1.70 -1.07 -0.50
N ARG A 150 -1.16 0.13 -0.67
CA ARG A 150 -1.84 1.34 -1.13
C ARG A 150 -1.05 1.88 -2.31
N THR A 151 -1.60 1.75 -3.50
CA THR A 151 -0.92 2.15 -4.76
C THR A 151 -1.62 3.35 -5.34
N LEU A 152 -0.91 4.46 -5.52
CA LEU A 152 -1.48 5.64 -6.18
C LEU A 152 -1.65 5.38 -7.68
N THR A 153 -2.84 5.63 -8.20
CA THR A 153 -3.20 5.48 -9.63
C THR A 153 -3.87 6.77 -10.13
N GLY A 154 -3.03 7.75 -10.49
CA GLY A 154 -3.51 9.09 -10.86
C GLY A 154 -4.14 9.79 -9.66
N VAL A 155 -5.45 10.03 -9.71
CA VAL A 155 -6.23 10.69 -8.63
C VAL A 155 -6.79 9.70 -7.59
N ASN A 156 -6.54 8.41 -7.77
CA ASN A 156 -7.09 7.34 -6.94
C ASN A 156 -6.00 6.61 -6.17
N MET A 157 -6.42 5.80 -5.21
CA MET A 157 -5.57 4.86 -4.50
C MET A 157 -6.20 3.47 -4.58
N GLU A 158 -5.48 2.53 -5.18
CA GLU A 158 -5.82 1.11 -5.09
C GLU A 158 -5.41 0.56 -3.73
N LEU A 159 -6.33 -0.14 -3.08
CA LEU A 159 -6.09 -0.88 -1.85
C LEU A 159 -6.02 -2.37 -2.18
N ASP A 160 -4.96 -3.03 -1.70
CA ASP A 160 -4.82 -4.48 -1.73
C ASP A 160 -4.37 -4.97 -0.34
N PHE A 161 -5.27 -5.67 0.34
CA PHE A 161 -5.07 -6.24 1.65
C PHE A 161 -4.90 -7.75 1.56
N THR A 162 -3.97 -8.29 2.35
CA THR A 162 -3.80 -9.73 2.54
C THR A 162 -3.57 -10.02 4.03
N ALA A 163 -4.35 -10.96 4.58
CA ALA A 163 -4.08 -11.57 5.88
C ALA A 163 -3.55 -12.99 5.68
N ILE A 164 -2.48 -13.33 6.38
CA ILE A 164 -1.78 -14.61 6.33
C ILE A 164 -1.71 -15.15 7.76
N ARG A 165 -1.95 -16.45 7.93
CA ARG A 165 -1.69 -17.20 9.16
C ARG A 165 -0.83 -18.40 8.83
N ASP A 166 0.34 -18.51 9.44
CA ASP A 166 1.26 -19.63 9.25
C ASP A 166 1.53 -19.96 7.77
N GLY A 167 1.70 -18.92 6.94
CA GLY A 167 1.97 -19.02 5.51
C GLY A 167 0.73 -19.17 4.63
N ALA A 168 -0.44 -19.47 5.20
CA ALA A 168 -1.69 -19.60 4.46
C ALA A 168 -2.44 -18.27 4.39
N ILE A 169 -2.86 -17.85 3.18
CA ILE A 169 -3.74 -16.69 3.01
C ILE A 169 -5.11 -17.02 3.64
N ARG A 170 -5.60 -16.11 4.49
CA ARG A 170 -6.89 -16.24 5.22
C ARG A 170 -7.95 -15.27 4.71
N ARG A 171 -7.51 -14.12 4.23
CA ARG A 171 -8.39 -13.06 3.73
C ARG A 171 -7.64 -12.19 2.75
N THR A 172 -8.35 -11.75 1.73
CA THR A 172 -7.92 -10.67 0.85
C THR A 172 -8.99 -9.58 0.84
N ALA A 173 -8.59 -8.36 0.49
CA ALA A 173 -9.55 -7.35 0.09
C ALA A 173 -8.93 -6.44 -0.98
N LYS A 174 -9.71 -6.09 -1.99
CA LYS A 174 -9.31 -5.16 -3.05
C LYS A 174 -10.34 -4.07 -3.17
N GLY A 175 -9.88 -2.83 -3.33
CA GLY A 175 -10.76 -1.68 -3.42
C GLY A 175 -10.08 -0.49 -4.07
N GLN A 176 -10.88 0.53 -4.34
CA GLN A 176 -10.40 1.79 -4.86
C GLN A 176 -10.90 2.90 -3.95
N LEU A 177 -9.97 3.75 -3.54
CA LEU A 177 -10.21 4.90 -2.70
C LEU A 177 -9.99 6.18 -3.51
N VAL A 178 -10.81 7.18 -3.26
CA VAL A 178 -10.69 8.51 -3.82
C VAL A 178 -10.21 9.47 -2.73
N LEU A 179 -9.40 10.45 -3.10
CA LEU A 179 -9.00 11.50 -2.17
C LEU A 179 -10.22 12.36 -1.84
N ASN A 180 -10.62 12.36 -0.57
CA ASN A 180 -11.70 13.18 -0.07
C ASN A 180 -11.22 14.64 -0.01
N SER A 181 -11.57 15.40 -1.04
CA SER A 181 -11.31 16.84 -1.11
C SER A 181 -12.45 17.55 -0.37
N TYR A 182 -12.14 18.27 0.70
CA TYR A 182 -13.08 19.22 1.32
C TYR A 182 -13.19 20.49 0.48
#